data_AF-A0A352VMY9-F1
#
_entry.id   AF-A0A352VMY9-F1
#
_cell.length_a   1.000
_cell.length_b   1.000
_cell.length_c   1.000
_cell.angle_alpha   90.00
_cell.angle_beta   90.00
_cell.angle_gamma   90.00
#
_symmetry.space_group_name_H-M   'P 1'
#
loop_
_entity.id
_entity.type
_entity.pdbx_description
1 polymer ?
#
loop_
_entity_poly.entity_id
_entity_poly.type
_entity_poly.pdbx_seq_one_letter_code
_entity_poly.pdbx_strand_id
1 'polypeptide(L)'
;MDFRRIPRTLLVGAAAVLASLFASDAAAQGGDRLAAGDVATSAAPDAVTYYDAVQGVLRRNCVTCHTENPVSVGGMIAPFALTTFQDARRRSSAIAGVVSTGYMPPWGAAIQHQGTFKDERYLPPEDKQILIDWAETGAQMGDPSPATTAESPADLDIQEPTVAPDGRVWLMGLPDMVVGFDEPLLVCEQVQDWQPQVPQRVISGELTEPRWIRATEINAGPKVHHTVSSLLGVGTPGRGPFVFPEGWGILMVPDQYMSISMHYHKEVGPGTEIIDDTRGGIQFY
;
A
#
# COMPACT_ATOMS: atom_id res chain seq x y z
N MET A 1 54.14 19.17 -19.56
CA MET A 1 53.15 18.71 -20.55
C MET A 1 52.08 19.78 -20.60
N ASP A 2 52.38 20.98 -21.10
CA ASP A 2 52.37 21.43 -22.51
C ASP A 2 50.98 21.32 -23.17
N PHE A 3 50.29 22.46 -23.18
CA PHE A 3 49.02 22.75 -23.83
C PHE A 3 49.29 23.40 -25.18
N ARG A 4 49.07 22.72 -26.32
CA ARG A 4 49.10 23.34 -27.66
C ARG A 4 48.17 22.66 -28.69
N ARG A 5 47.22 23.49 -29.19
CA ARG A 5 46.79 23.70 -30.62
C ARG A 5 45.87 22.66 -31.32
N ILE A 6 44.59 22.96 -31.65
CA ILE A 6 43.96 23.65 -32.85
C ILE A 6 43.70 22.67 -34.05
N PRO A 7 42.70 22.81 -34.98
CA PRO A 7 41.59 23.79 -35.22
C PRO A 7 40.17 23.13 -35.27
N ARG A 8 39.00 23.78 -35.10
CA ARG A 8 38.27 24.88 -35.80
C ARG A 8 37.91 24.65 -37.28
N THR A 9 36.66 24.27 -37.55
CA THR A 9 35.95 24.60 -38.80
C THR A 9 34.46 24.86 -38.51
N LEU A 10 33.95 25.93 -39.12
CA LEU A 10 32.60 26.48 -39.05
C LEU A 10 31.56 25.59 -39.73
N LEU A 11 30.29 25.67 -39.29
CA LEU A 11 29.18 26.00 -40.21
C LEU A 11 27.98 26.58 -39.45
N VAL A 12 27.59 27.77 -39.90
CA VAL A 12 26.44 28.58 -39.49
C VAL A 12 25.26 28.17 -40.36
N GLY A 13 24.07 28.04 -39.77
CA GLY A 13 22.82 27.85 -40.48
C GLY A 13 21.63 28.25 -39.60
N ALA A 14 21.33 29.54 -39.56
CA ALA A 14 20.11 30.08 -38.97
C ALA A 14 19.01 30.09 -40.05
N ALA A 15 17.85 29.48 -39.76
CA ALA A 15 16.64 29.60 -40.55
C ALA A 15 15.64 30.48 -39.79
N ALA A 16 15.39 31.66 -40.32
CA ALA A 16 14.32 32.57 -39.90
C ALA A 16 13.00 32.13 -40.55
N VAL A 17 11.91 32.10 -39.78
CA VAL A 17 10.54 32.05 -40.31
C VAL A 17 9.85 33.33 -39.91
N LEU A 18 9.46 34.09 -40.93
CA LEU A 18 8.79 35.39 -40.87
C LEU A 18 7.36 35.25 -40.33
N ALA A 19 7.03 36.10 -39.37
CA ALA A 19 5.66 36.42 -38.97
C ALA A 19 5.07 37.44 -39.96
N SER A 20 3.95 37.09 -40.59
CA SER A 20 3.17 38.01 -41.42
C SER A 20 1.93 38.44 -40.64
N LEU A 21 1.92 39.71 -40.24
CA LEU A 21 0.76 40.45 -39.76
C LEU A 21 -0.13 40.84 -40.96
N PHE A 22 -1.42 40.53 -40.89
CA PHE A 22 -2.44 41.26 -41.63
C PHE A 22 -3.50 41.72 -40.64
N ALA A 23 -3.58 43.04 -40.46
CA ALA A 23 -4.73 43.71 -39.88
C ALA A 23 -5.69 44.09 -41.02
N SER A 24 -6.98 43.90 -40.82
CA SER A 24 -8.02 44.62 -41.55
C SER A 24 -9.27 44.73 -40.68
N ASP A 25 -9.87 45.91 -40.76
CA ASP A 25 -10.88 46.49 -39.90
C ASP A 25 -12.26 45.83 -39.96
N ALA A 26 -13.02 46.15 -38.90
CA ALA A 26 -14.35 45.65 -38.56
C ALA A 26 -15.48 46.06 -39.53
N ALA A 27 -16.50 45.21 -39.61
CA ALA A 27 -17.88 45.63 -39.83
C ALA A 27 -18.83 44.76 -39.00
N ALA A 28 -19.63 45.43 -38.19
CA ALA A 28 -20.63 44.88 -37.28
C ALA A 28 -21.80 44.24 -38.01
N GLN A 29 -22.34 43.15 -37.45
CA GLN A 29 -23.74 42.77 -37.58
C GLN A 29 -24.16 42.02 -36.31
N GLY A 30 -25.17 42.58 -35.63
CA GLY A 30 -25.76 42.02 -34.43
C GLY A 30 -26.67 40.82 -34.74
N GLY A 31 -26.82 39.95 -33.74
CA GLY A 31 -27.76 38.83 -33.76
C GLY A 31 -27.73 38.10 -32.42
N ASP A 32 -28.79 38.29 -31.65
CA ASP A 32 -29.25 37.61 -30.44
C ASP A 32 -28.29 36.68 -29.67
N ARG A 33 -27.92 37.15 -28.47
CA ARG A 33 -27.51 36.28 -27.36
C ARG A 33 -28.74 35.54 -26.84
N LEU A 34 -28.97 34.33 -27.37
CA LEU A 34 -29.78 33.34 -26.67
C LEU A 34 -29.09 33.04 -25.35
N ALA A 35 -29.76 33.38 -24.25
CA ALA A 35 -29.40 32.95 -22.92
C ALA A 35 -29.35 31.43 -22.92
N ALA A 36 -28.15 30.87 -22.86
CA ALA A 36 -27.94 29.50 -22.44
C ALA A 36 -28.40 29.44 -20.98
N GLY A 37 -29.63 28.96 -20.79
CA GLY A 37 -30.12 28.63 -19.46
C GLY A 37 -29.15 27.66 -18.81
N ASP A 38 -28.85 27.91 -17.54
CA ASP A 38 -28.14 26.99 -16.68
C ASP A 38 -28.85 25.63 -16.76
N VAL A 39 -28.30 24.73 -17.56
CA VAL A 39 -28.62 23.31 -17.46
C VAL A 39 -28.01 22.89 -16.14
N ALA A 40 -28.80 22.99 -15.08
CA ALA A 40 -28.60 22.18 -13.90
C ALA A 40 -28.56 20.74 -14.40
N THR A 41 -27.35 20.19 -14.51
CA THR A 41 -27.13 18.76 -14.68
C THR A 41 -27.80 18.10 -13.47
N SER A 42 -29.05 17.64 -13.66
CA SER A 42 -29.65 16.69 -12.74
C SER A 42 -28.72 15.49 -12.72
N ALA A 43 -28.10 15.21 -11.58
CA ALA A 43 -27.40 13.96 -11.37
C ALA A 43 -28.34 12.83 -11.82
N ALA A 44 -27.84 11.97 -12.71
CA ALA A 44 -28.60 10.82 -13.16
C ALA A 44 -28.97 9.98 -11.92
N PRO A 45 -30.24 9.56 -11.77
CA PRO A 45 -30.74 8.94 -10.54
C PRO A 45 -30.18 7.54 -10.20
N ASP A 46 -29.16 7.07 -10.93
CA ASP A 46 -28.52 5.75 -10.75
C ASP A 46 -26.98 5.82 -10.61
N ALA A 47 -26.39 7.01 -10.42
CA ALA A 47 -24.94 7.13 -10.32
C ALA A 47 -24.42 6.53 -9.01
N VAL A 48 -23.55 5.52 -9.09
CA VAL A 48 -22.82 4.98 -7.95
C VAL A 48 -22.05 6.12 -7.27
N THR A 49 -22.20 6.28 -5.96
CA THR A 49 -21.50 7.32 -5.19
C THR A 49 -20.60 6.73 -4.11
N TYR A 50 -19.69 7.56 -3.59
CA TYR A 50 -18.72 7.09 -2.61
C TYR A 50 -19.40 6.62 -1.31
N TYR A 51 -20.25 7.46 -0.73
CA TYR A 51 -20.88 7.14 0.55
C TYR A 51 -21.95 6.06 0.45
N ASP A 52 -22.67 5.93 -0.67
CA ASP A 52 -23.69 4.87 -0.80
C ASP A 52 -23.12 3.46 -1.01
N ALA A 53 -22.03 3.33 -1.78
CA ALA A 53 -21.58 2.01 -2.24
C ALA A 53 -20.08 1.78 -2.08
N VAL A 54 -19.25 2.69 -2.60
CA VAL A 54 -17.80 2.49 -2.73
C VAL A 54 -17.11 2.39 -1.37
N GLN A 55 -17.53 3.19 -0.39
CA GLN A 55 -16.92 3.20 0.93
C GLN A 55 -17.00 1.81 1.58
N GLY A 56 -18.15 1.13 1.48
CA GLY A 56 -18.32 -0.23 1.99
C GLY A 56 -17.40 -1.23 1.28
N VAL A 57 -17.31 -1.15 -0.06
CA VAL A 57 -16.42 -2.02 -0.85
C VAL A 57 -14.95 -1.82 -0.45
N LEU A 58 -14.50 -0.57 -0.38
CA LEU A 58 -13.11 -0.24 0.00
C LEU A 58 -12.82 -0.69 1.43
N ARG A 59 -13.75 -0.49 2.37
CA ARG A 59 -13.58 -0.92 3.77
C ARG A 59 -13.37 -2.43 3.89
N ARG A 60 -14.23 -3.23 3.27
CA ARG A 60 -14.20 -4.70 3.38
C ARG A 60 -13.03 -5.34 2.63
N ASN A 61 -12.62 -4.76 1.50
CA ASN A 61 -11.66 -5.40 0.59
C ASN A 61 -10.27 -4.74 0.53
N CYS A 62 -10.16 -3.46 0.88
CA CYS A 62 -8.95 -2.67 0.60
C CYS A 62 -8.33 -2.02 1.83
N VAL A 63 -9.15 -1.51 2.76
CA VAL A 63 -8.69 -0.68 3.89
C VAL A 63 -7.84 -1.46 4.88
N THR A 64 -8.00 -2.79 4.97
CA THR A 64 -7.12 -3.66 5.78
C THR A 64 -5.63 -3.43 5.48
N CYS A 65 -5.28 -3.19 4.21
CA CYS A 65 -3.92 -2.87 3.79
C CYS A 65 -3.73 -1.36 3.50
N HIS A 66 -4.77 -0.69 2.98
CA HIS A 66 -4.76 0.71 2.57
C HIS A 66 -5.33 1.62 3.65
N THR A 67 -4.69 1.67 4.82
CA THR A 67 -5.05 2.54 5.94
C THR A 67 -3.83 3.32 6.43
N GLU A 68 -4.07 4.51 7.01
CA GLU A 68 -3.03 5.35 7.60
C GLU A 68 -2.54 4.82 8.95
N ASN A 69 -3.43 4.16 9.70
CA ASN A 69 -3.18 3.67 11.04
C ASN A 69 -3.53 2.17 11.15
N PRO A 70 -2.79 1.28 10.49
CA PRO A 70 -3.03 -0.13 10.64
C PRO A 70 -2.53 -0.53 12.03
N VAL A 71 -3.48 -0.77 12.92
CA VAL A 71 -3.33 -1.82 13.94
C VAL A 71 -3.19 -3.20 13.24
N SER A 72 -3.44 -3.23 11.93
CA SER A 72 -3.75 -4.37 11.11
C SER A 72 -2.50 -4.99 10.50
N VAL A 73 -2.12 -6.13 11.08
CA VAL A 73 -1.67 -7.30 10.32
C VAL A 73 -0.19 -7.23 9.87
N GLY A 74 0.72 -7.45 10.83
CA GLY A 74 2.18 -7.58 10.59
C GLY A 74 2.96 -6.27 10.46
N GLY A 75 2.35 -5.12 10.80
CA GLY A 75 3.00 -3.79 10.77
C GLY A 75 3.32 -3.24 9.37
N MET A 76 3.15 -4.02 8.30
CA MET A 76 3.34 -3.58 6.91
C MET A 76 2.06 -3.00 6.32
N ILE A 77 2.23 -1.92 5.56
CA ILE A 77 1.13 -1.07 5.12
C ILE A 77 1.27 -0.80 3.62
N ALA A 78 0.14 -0.64 2.92
CA ALA A 78 0.19 -0.16 1.55
C ALA A 78 0.69 1.30 1.52
N PRO A 79 1.33 1.75 0.43
CA PRO A 79 2.00 3.06 0.39
C PRO A 79 1.04 4.27 0.46
N PHE A 80 -0.27 4.04 0.45
CA PHE A 80 -1.30 5.06 0.58
C PHE A 80 -2.57 4.47 1.21
N ALA A 81 -3.36 5.36 1.83
CA ALA A 81 -4.66 5.03 2.39
C ALA A 81 -5.80 5.16 1.37
N LEU A 82 -6.90 4.46 1.64
CA LEU A 82 -8.18 4.53 0.92
C LEU A 82 -9.36 4.74 1.91
N THR A 83 -9.05 5.26 3.10
CA THR A 83 -9.99 5.44 4.21
C THR A 83 -10.91 6.66 4.04
N THR A 84 -10.54 7.60 3.17
CA THR A 84 -11.31 8.83 2.91
C THR A 84 -11.78 8.92 1.45
N PHE A 85 -12.83 9.72 1.22
CA PHE A 85 -13.29 10.02 -0.14
C PHE A 85 -12.18 10.69 -0.96
N GLN A 86 -11.46 11.64 -0.39
CA GLN A 86 -10.42 12.39 -1.08
C GLN A 86 -9.30 11.47 -1.56
N ASP A 87 -8.92 10.50 -0.73
CA ASP A 87 -7.91 9.50 -1.06
C ASP A 87 -8.35 8.55 -2.16
N ALA A 88 -9.57 8.03 -2.05
CA ALA A 88 -10.16 7.15 -3.04
C ALA A 88 -10.36 7.88 -4.38
N ARG A 89 -10.93 9.09 -4.36
CA ARG A 89 -11.24 9.88 -5.57
C ARG A 89 -9.98 10.21 -6.35
N ARG A 90 -8.89 10.60 -5.67
CA ARG A 90 -7.59 10.87 -6.31
C ARG A 90 -7.08 9.66 -7.10
N ARG A 91 -7.49 8.46 -6.72
CA ARG A 91 -7.01 7.19 -7.25
C ARG A 91 -8.09 6.41 -8.00
N SER A 92 -9.28 6.98 -8.25
CA SER A 92 -10.44 6.24 -8.79
C SER A 92 -10.13 5.50 -10.10
N SER A 93 -9.47 6.17 -11.04
CA SER A 93 -9.04 5.56 -12.31
C SER A 93 -8.02 4.43 -12.10
N ALA A 94 -7.07 4.61 -11.18
CA ALA A 94 -6.10 3.56 -10.86
C ALA A 94 -6.77 2.36 -10.20
N ILE A 95 -7.71 2.60 -9.26
CA ILE A 95 -8.53 1.57 -8.61
C ILE A 95 -9.26 0.75 -9.68
N ALA A 96 -10.02 1.40 -10.57
CA ALA A 96 -10.72 0.72 -11.66
C ALA A 96 -9.78 -0.12 -12.56
N GLY A 97 -8.61 0.42 -12.89
CA GLY A 97 -7.59 -0.28 -13.69
C GLY A 97 -7.05 -1.54 -13.00
N VAL A 98 -6.73 -1.48 -11.71
CA VAL A 98 -6.17 -2.64 -10.99
C VAL A 98 -7.21 -3.71 -10.65
N VAL A 99 -8.47 -3.32 -10.40
CA VAL A 99 -9.53 -4.31 -10.10
C VAL A 99 -10.08 -4.98 -11.36
N SER A 100 -10.17 -4.26 -12.48
CA SER A 100 -10.59 -4.81 -13.76
C SER A 100 -9.64 -5.90 -14.27
N THR A 101 -8.34 -5.69 -14.10
CA THR A 101 -7.29 -6.66 -14.45
C THR A 101 -7.11 -7.78 -13.43
N GLY A 102 -7.74 -7.66 -12.24
CA GLY A 102 -7.54 -8.60 -11.13
C GLY A 102 -6.14 -8.51 -10.50
N TYR A 103 -5.41 -7.42 -10.76
CA TYR A 103 -4.13 -7.15 -10.10
C TYR A 103 -4.32 -6.88 -8.60
N MET A 104 -5.42 -6.23 -8.24
CA MET A 104 -5.82 -5.97 -6.85
C MET A 104 -7.25 -6.47 -6.57
N PRO A 105 -7.50 -7.00 -5.37
CA PRO A 105 -6.53 -7.45 -4.37
C PRO A 105 -5.62 -8.56 -4.92
N PRO A 106 -4.37 -8.70 -4.44
CA PRO A 106 -3.44 -9.67 -4.96
C PRO A 106 -3.87 -11.07 -4.54
N TRP A 107 -4.43 -11.83 -5.50
CA TRP A 107 -4.84 -13.21 -5.29
C TRP A 107 -4.58 -14.05 -6.52
N GLY A 108 -3.53 -14.87 -6.47
CA GLY A 108 -3.05 -15.64 -7.62
C GLY A 108 -3.78 -16.97 -7.84
N ALA A 109 -4.67 -17.39 -6.94
CA ALA A 109 -5.36 -18.67 -7.11
C ALA A 109 -6.47 -18.54 -8.15
N ALA A 110 -6.52 -19.51 -9.07
CA ALA A 110 -7.52 -19.53 -10.12
C ALA A 110 -8.93 -19.79 -9.55
N ILE A 111 -9.95 -19.20 -10.18
CA ILE A 111 -11.32 -19.11 -9.65
C ILE A 111 -11.95 -20.47 -9.29
N GLN A 112 -11.54 -21.56 -9.94
CA GLN A 112 -12.05 -22.90 -9.61
C GLN A 112 -11.68 -23.38 -8.20
N HIS A 113 -10.76 -22.69 -7.52
CA HIS A 113 -10.37 -22.98 -6.15
C HIS A 113 -10.97 -22.02 -5.12
N GLN A 114 -11.90 -21.15 -5.53
CA GLN A 114 -12.61 -20.29 -4.58
C GLN A 114 -13.31 -21.11 -3.49
N GLY A 115 -13.13 -20.70 -2.23
CA GLY A 115 -13.59 -21.37 -1.03
C GLY A 115 -12.72 -22.54 -0.55
N THR A 116 -11.52 -22.73 -1.13
CA THR A 116 -10.63 -23.85 -0.78
C THR A 116 -9.55 -23.45 0.21
N PHE A 117 -9.04 -22.22 0.14
CA PHE A 117 -7.92 -21.75 0.94
C PHE A 117 -8.40 -20.96 2.16
N LYS A 118 -7.58 -20.94 3.19
CA LYS A 118 -7.76 -20.02 4.33
C LYS A 118 -7.41 -18.59 3.88
N ASP A 119 -8.13 -17.60 4.39
CA ASP A 119 -7.85 -16.16 4.20
C ASP A 119 -7.85 -15.71 2.73
N GLU A 120 -8.80 -16.23 1.92
CA GLU A 120 -8.92 -15.86 0.51
C GLU A 120 -9.23 -14.39 0.29
N ARG A 121 -8.65 -13.83 -0.77
CA ARG A 121 -8.81 -12.41 -1.13
C ARG A 121 -9.45 -12.24 -2.51
N TYR A 122 -10.47 -13.03 -2.83
CA TYR A 122 -11.25 -12.78 -4.03
C TYR A 122 -12.05 -11.48 -3.86
N LEU A 123 -12.00 -10.61 -4.87
CA LEU A 123 -12.91 -9.47 -4.98
C LEU A 123 -14.18 -9.91 -5.73
N PRO A 124 -15.35 -9.87 -5.10
CA PRO A 124 -16.59 -10.28 -5.75
C PRO A 124 -16.87 -9.46 -7.03
N PRO A 125 -17.48 -10.06 -8.07
CA PRO A 125 -17.80 -9.33 -9.31
C PRO A 125 -18.64 -8.08 -9.11
N GLU A 126 -19.58 -8.11 -8.17
CA GLU A 126 -20.44 -6.97 -7.80
C GLU A 126 -19.65 -5.82 -7.18
N ASP A 127 -18.76 -6.12 -6.24
CA ASP A 127 -17.88 -5.14 -5.60
C ASP A 127 -16.90 -4.55 -6.63
N LYS A 128 -16.39 -5.37 -7.55
CA LYS A 128 -15.55 -4.92 -8.66
C LYS A 128 -16.30 -3.93 -9.55
N GLN A 129 -17.54 -4.24 -9.93
CA GLN A 129 -18.32 -3.40 -10.83
C GLN A 129 -18.65 -2.05 -10.18
N ILE A 130 -18.99 -2.03 -8.88
CA ILE A 130 -19.20 -0.79 -8.12
C ILE A 130 -18.00 0.16 -8.22
N LEU A 131 -16.78 -0.36 -8.06
CA LEU A 131 -15.57 0.44 -8.13
C LEU A 131 -15.29 0.98 -9.54
N ILE A 132 -15.55 0.17 -10.57
CA ILE A 132 -15.37 0.55 -11.97
C ILE A 132 -16.39 1.61 -12.36
N ASP A 133 -17.68 1.36 -12.13
CA ASP A 133 -18.76 2.29 -12.47
C ASP A 133 -18.55 3.63 -11.80
N TRP A 134 -18.24 3.64 -10.49
CA TRP A 134 -17.96 4.88 -9.77
C TRP A 134 -16.82 5.69 -10.38
N ALA A 135 -15.74 5.03 -10.79
CA ALA A 135 -14.61 5.71 -11.43
C ALA A 135 -14.99 6.28 -12.80
N GLU A 136 -15.75 5.52 -13.60
CA GLU A 136 -16.20 5.90 -14.94
C GLU A 136 -17.25 7.03 -14.92
N THR A 137 -18.10 7.08 -13.90
CA THR A 137 -19.11 8.14 -13.73
C THR A 137 -18.60 9.37 -12.99
N GLY A 138 -17.27 9.53 -12.87
CA GLY A 138 -16.62 10.75 -12.37
C GLY A 138 -16.30 10.76 -10.86
N ALA A 139 -16.33 9.61 -10.21
CA ALA A 139 -16.00 9.42 -8.79
C ALA A 139 -16.78 10.38 -7.87
N GLN A 140 -18.11 10.33 -7.98
CA GLN A 140 -19.02 11.22 -7.27
C GLN A 140 -19.02 10.92 -5.76
N MET A 141 -19.10 11.97 -4.94
CA MET A 141 -19.05 11.83 -3.48
C MET A 141 -20.33 11.19 -2.92
N GLY A 142 -21.50 11.64 -3.37
CA GLY A 142 -22.77 11.31 -2.73
C GLY A 142 -22.90 11.97 -1.35
N ASP A 143 -23.99 11.64 -0.65
CA ASP A 143 -24.30 12.22 0.64
C ASP A 143 -23.78 11.34 1.80
N PRO A 144 -23.01 11.89 2.74
CA PRO A 144 -22.59 11.15 3.92
C PRO A 144 -23.78 10.91 4.84
N SER A 145 -24.24 9.66 4.93
CA SER A 145 -25.26 9.24 5.90
C SER A 145 -24.60 8.75 7.20
N PRO A 146 -25.19 8.99 8.38
CA PRO A 146 -24.70 8.45 9.65
C PRO A 146 -24.48 6.93 9.62
N ALA A 147 -25.31 6.18 8.87
CA ALA A 147 -25.17 4.74 8.70
C ALA A 147 -23.92 4.35 7.89
N THR A 148 -23.56 5.15 6.88
CA THR A 148 -22.36 4.93 6.05
C THR A 148 -21.07 5.29 6.79
N THR A 149 -21.13 6.21 7.75
CA THR A 149 -19.97 6.57 8.58
C THR A 149 -19.71 5.62 9.75
N ALA A 150 -20.69 4.80 10.16
CA ALA A 150 -20.67 4.05 11.43
C ALA A 150 -19.84 2.76 11.44
N GLU A 151 -19.51 2.17 10.30
CA GLU A 151 -18.67 0.95 10.27
C GLU A 151 -17.19 1.33 10.41
N SER A 152 -16.68 1.21 11.64
CA SER A 152 -15.27 1.37 11.96
C SER A 152 -14.47 0.21 11.35
N PRO A 153 -13.17 0.38 11.01
CA PRO A 153 -12.28 -0.75 10.71
C PRO A 153 -12.24 -1.84 11.81
N ALA A 154 -12.82 -1.56 12.97
CA ALA A 154 -13.06 -2.51 14.06
C ALA A 154 -13.99 -3.69 13.71
N ASP A 155 -14.72 -3.63 12.58
CA ASP A 155 -15.55 -4.76 12.11
C ASP A 155 -14.78 -5.78 11.27
N LEU A 156 -13.49 -5.54 11.02
CA LEU A 156 -12.59 -6.60 10.57
C LEU A 156 -12.38 -7.54 11.75
N ASP A 157 -12.54 -8.86 11.57
CA ASP A 157 -12.23 -9.90 12.57
C ASP A 157 -10.71 -9.98 12.77
N ILE A 158 -10.11 -8.89 13.23
CA ILE A 158 -8.73 -8.82 13.67
C ILE A 158 -8.76 -9.33 15.11
N GLN A 159 -8.07 -10.45 15.37
CA GLN A 159 -7.86 -10.91 16.74
C GLN A 159 -7.41 -9.73 17.61
N GLU A 160 -7.98 -9.62 18.82
CA GLU A 160 -7.65 -8.52 19.72
C GLU A 160 -6.11 -8.44 19.88
N PRO A 161 -5.50 -7.35 19.40
CA PRO A 161 -4.05 -7.22 19.41
C PRO A 161 -3.54 -7.19 20.86
N THR A 162 -2.46 -7.90 21.13
CA THR A 162 -1.77 -7.76 22.41
C THR A 162 -0.67 -6.71 22.32
N VAL A 163 -0.67 -5.76 23.25
CA VAL A 163 0.37 -4.73 23.34
C VAL A 163 1.46 -5.19 24.32
N ALA A 164 2.70 -5.28 23.85
CA ALA A 164 3.86 -5.58 24.66
C ALA A 164 4.29 -4.36 25.51
N PRO A 165 5.09 -4.56 26.58
CA PRO A 165 5.56 -3.45 27.44
C PRO A 165 6.36 -2.36 26.71
N ASP A 166 6.97 -2.69 25.57
CA ASP A 166 7.69 -1.75 24.71
C ASP A 166 6.76 -0.99 23.74
N GLY A 167 5.44 -1.22 23.83
CA GLY A 167 4.42 -0.59 22.99
C GLY A 167 4.16 -1.31 21.66
N ARG A 168 4.89 -2.39 21.34
CA ARG A 168 4.67 -3.15 20.11
C ARG A 168 3.37 -3.93 20.16
N VAL A 169 2.70 -4.00 19.03
CA VAL A 169 1.48 -4.76 18.85
C VAL A 169 1.79 -6.11 18.21
N TRP A 170 1.27 -7.18 18.81
CA TRP A 170 1.36 -8.56 18.34
C TRP A 170 -0.03 -9.16 18.21
N LEU A 171 -0.38 -9.61 17.01
CA LEU A 171 -1.67 -10.25 16.73
C LEU A 171 -1.70 -11.73 17.13
N MET A 172 -0.56 -12.42 17.15
CA MET A 172 -0.51 -13.80 17.66
C MET A 172 -0.54 -13.89 19.21
N GLY A 173 -0.64 -12.75 19.90
CA GLY A 173 -0.32 -12.63 21.32
C GLY A 173 1.17 -12.39 21.55
N LEU A 174 1.57 -12.21 22.82
CA LEU A 174 2.96 -11.93 23.15
C LEU A 174 3.89 -13.05 22.66
N PRO A 175 5.04 -12.71 22.06
CA PRO A 175 6.05 -13.69 21.69
C PRO A 175 6.76 -14.23 22.94
N ASP A 176 7.14 -15.51 22.89
CA ASP A 176 8.06 -16.11 23.88
C ASP A 176 9.49 -15.62 23.66
N MET A 177 9.83 -15.30 22.41
CA MET A 177 11.14 -14.85 21.99
C MET A 177 11.00 -13.77 20.92
N VAL A 178 11.76 -12.69 21.07
CA VAL A 178 11.84 -11.60 20.08
C VAL A 178 13.23 -11.59 19.47
N VAL A 179 13.27 -11.56 18.15
CA VAL A 179 14.48 -11.36 17.37
C VAL A 179 14.39 -10.05 16.61
N GLY A 180 15.52 -9.46 16.26
CA GLY A 180 15.53 -8.16 15.59
C GLY A 180 16.90 -7.71 15.12
N PHE A 181 16.96 -6.51 14.57
CA PHE A 181 18.23 -5.85 14.29
C PHE A 181 19.03 -5.63 15.58
N ASP A 182 20.35 -5.76 15.49
CA ASP A 182 21.28 -5.47 16.59
C ASP A 182 21.14 -4.00 17.03
N GLU A 183 21.04 -3.10 16.04
CA GLU A 183 20.73 -1.69 16.21
C GLU A 183 19.69 -1.27 15.16
N PRO A 184 18.88 -0.23 15.41
CA PRO A 184 17.95 0.30 14.42
C PRO A 184 18.65 0.67 13.11
N LEU A 185 18.01 0.36 11.98
CA LEU A 185 18.55 0.57 10.65
C LEU A 185 18.15 1.94 10.11
N LEU A 186 19.13 2.79 9.80
CA LEU A 186 18.89 4.03 9.05
C LEU A 186 18.74 3.74 7.55
N VAL A 187 17.59 4.08 6.98
CA VAL A 187 17.39 4.16 5.53
C VAL A 187 17.45 5.62 5.12
N CYS A 188 18.56 6.00 4.47
CA CYS A 188 18.84 7.40 4.16
C CYS A 188 17.81 8.02 3.20
N GLU A 189 17.69 9.34 3.25
CA GLU A 189 16.78 10.11 2.39
C GLU A 189 17.02 9.90 0.88
N GLN A 190 18.23 9.52 0.46
CA GLN A 190 18.58 9.29 -0.96
C GLN A 190 18.18 7.89 -1.45
N VAL A 191 17.79 6.99 -0.54
CA VAL A 191 17.37 5.63 -0.88
C VAL A 191 15.92 5.66 -1.33
N GLN A 192 15.68 5.26 -2.58
CA GLN A 192 14.33 5.01 -3.10
C GLN A 192 13.93 3.54 -2.95
N ASP A 193 14.82 2.64 -3.39
CA ASP A 193 14.64 1.20 -3.40
C ASP A 193 15.92 0.56 -2.87
N TRP A 194 15.79 -0.28 -1.84
CA TRP A 194 16.93 -0.97 -1.24
C TRP A 194 16.50 -2.31 -0.66
N GLN A 195 17.28 -3.35 -0.96
CA GLN A 195 16.97 -4.73 -0.61
C GLN A 195 18.07 -5.40 0.25
N PRO A 196 18.32 -4.92 1.49
CA PRO A 196 19.37 -5.50 2.32
C PRO A 196 18.95 -6.84 2.91
N GLN A 197 19.93 -7.70 3.17
CA GLN A 197 19.78 -8.86 4.05
C GLN A 197 20.37 -8.50 5.41
N VAL A 198 19.53 -8.46 6.44
CA VAL A 198 19.91 -8.02 7.78
C VAL A 198 19.92 -9.21 8.74
N PRO A 199 21.04 -9.50 9.42
CA PRO A 199 21.06 -10.53 10.48
C PRO A 199 20.08 -10.20 11.60
N GLN A 200 19.49 -11.22 12.20
CA GLN A 200 18.62 -11.08 13.36
C GLN A 200 19.33 -11.62 14.60
N ARG A 201 19.26 -10.86 15.69
CA ARG A 201 19.77 -11.22 17.02
C ARG A 201 18.60 -11.42 17.98
N VAL A 202 18.84 -12.20 19.02
CA VAL A 202 17.88 -12.34 20.13
C VAL A 202 17.84 -11.03 20.90
N ILE A 203 16.67 -10.41 20.97
CA ILE A 203 16.42 -9.17 21.71
C ILE A 203 15.84 -9.49 23.08
N SER A 204 14.94 -10.47 23.15
CA SER A 204 14.37 -10.97 24.41
C SER A 204 13.97 -12.42 24.31
N GLY A 205 13.87 -13.07 25.47
CA GLY A 205 13.71 -14.53 25.56
C GLY A 205 15.04 -15.25 25.45
N GLU A 206 14.99 -16.57 25.59
CA GLU A 206 16.16 -17.44 25.49
C GLU A 206 15.72 -18.80 24.93
N LEU A 207 16.60 -19.43 24.16
CA LEU A 207 16.39 -20.77 23.64
C LEU A 207 17.61 -21.62 24.00
N THR A 208 17.55 -22.31 25.14
CA THR A 208 18.63 -23.16 25.65
C THR A 208 18.57 -24.60 25.13
N GLU A 209 17.41 -25.03 24.64
CA GLU A 209 17.16 -26.33 24.03
C GLU A 209 16.29 -26.18 22.78
N PRO A 210 16.33 -27.14 21.83
CA PRO A 210 15.49 -27.06 20.64
C PRO A 210 13.99 -27.02 20.97
N ARG A 211 13.25 -26.08 20.38
CA ARG A 211 11.79 -25.92 20.56
C ARG A 211 11.09 -25.82 19.22
N TRP A 212 9.87 -26.32 19.16
CA TRP A 212 9.01 -26.22 17.98
C TRP A 212 8.31 -24.88 17.96
N ILE A 213 8.49 -24.14 16.88
CA ILE A 213 7.78 -22.89 16.60
C ILE A 213 6.32 -23.23 16.25
N ARG A 214 5.37 -22.62 16.97
CA ARG A 214 3.93 -22.70 16.69
C ARG A 214 3.40 -21.49 15.93
N ALA A 215 4.04 -20.33 16.10
CA ALA A 215 3.65 -19.11 15.38
C ALA A 215 4.83 -18.13 15.24
N THR A 216 4.81 -17.36 14.16
CA THR A 216 5.71 -16.23 13.94
C THR A 216 4.94 -15.00 13.49
N GLU A 217 5.45 -13.83 13.86
CA GLU A 217 4.92 -12.56 13.39
C GLU A 217 6.08 -11.61 13.14
N ILE A 218 5.98 -10.82 12.07
CA ILE A 218 6.94 -9.76 11.80
C ILE A 218 6.24 -8.47 12.17
N ASN A 219 6.82 -7.72 13.10
CA ASN A 219 6.44 -6.36 13.43
C ASN A 219 7.40 -5.45 12.64
N ALA A 220 6.99 -5.11 11.43
CA ALA A 220 7.85 -4.37 10.49
C ALA A 220 7.92 -2.87 10.84
N GLY A 221 9.06 -2.28 10.52
CA GLY A 221 9.26 -0.84 10.54
C GLY A 221 8.62 -0.13 9.33
N PRO A 222 8.78 1.20 9.26
CA PRO A 222 8.14 2.02 8.25
C PRO A 222 8.70 1.75 6.83
N LYS A 223 7.87 1.95 5.81
CA LYS A 223 8.24 1.91 4.38
C LYS A 223 8.87 0.59 3.90
N VAL A 224 8.67 -0.49 4.63
CA VAL A 224 8.98 -1.85 4.19
C VAL A 224 7.88 -2.32 3.24
N HIS A 225 8.25 -2.61 1.99
CA HIS A 225 7.34 -3.14 0.97
C HIS A 225 7.05 -4.62 1.18
N HIS A 226 8.08 -5.43 1.45
CA HIS A 226 7.95 -6.80 1.93
C HIS A 226 9.22 -7.27 2.63
N THR A 227 9.12 -8.40 3.33
CA THR A 227 10.26 -9.08 3.95
C THR A 227 10.25 -10.57 3.65
N VAL A 228 11.42 -11.20 3.68
CA VAL A 228 11.57 -12.65 3.54
C VAL A 228 12.58 -13.16 4.57
N SER A 229 12.17 -14.12 5.39
CA SER A 229 13.02 -14.80 6.36
C SER A 229 12.73 -16.30 6.38
N SER A 230 13.78 -17.10 6.50
CA SER A 230 13.64 -18.56 6.54
C SER A 230 12.85 -19.07 7.75
N LEU A 231 12.91 -18.37 8.89
CA LEU A 231 12.20 -18.77 10.12
C LEU A 231 10.96 -17.91 10.39
N LEU A 232 11.04 -16.60 10.14
CA LEU A 232 9.91 -15.71 10.42
C LEU A 232 8.85 -15.73 9.31
N GLY A 233 9.19 -16.27 8.14
CA GLY A 233 8.34 -16.31 6.96
C GLY A 233 8.41 -15.05 6.11
N VAL A 234 7.33 -14.75 5.40
CA VAL A 234 7.21 -13.58 4.52
C VAL A 234 6.30 -12.55 5.15
N GLY A 235 6.77 -11.31 5.18
CA GLY A 235 5.99 -10.15 5.56
C GLY A 235 5.52 -9.39 4.32
N THR A 236 4.22 -9.07 4.26
CA THR A 236 3.62 -8.19 3.24
C THR A 236 2.45 -7.43 3.84
N PRO A 237 2.04 -6.28 3.28
CA PRO A 237 0.83 -5.59 3.74
C PRO A 237 -0.39 -6.50 3.80
N GLY A 238 -1.07 -6.52 4.95
CA GLY A 238 -2.23 -7.39 5.19
C GLY A 238 -1.90 -8.86 5.47
N ARG A 239 -0.64 -9.25 5.63
CA ARG A 239 -0.30 -10.61 6.06
C ARG A 239 -0.10 -10.69 7.57
N GLY A 240 -0.97 -11.48 8.21
CA GLY A 240 -0.99 -11.63 9.66
C GLY A 240 0.08 -12.55 10.17
N PRO A 241 0.04 -12.87 11.48
CA PRO A 241 0.93 -13.88 12.03
C PRO A 241 0.75 -15.19 11.28
N PHE A 242 1.87 -15.88 11.09
CA PHE A 242 1.84 -17.23 10.58
C PHE A 242 1.68 -18.19 11.75
N VAL A 243 0.55 -18.88 11.81
CA VAL A 243 0.25 -19.87 12.85
C VAL A 243 0.23 -21.25 12.21
N PHE A 244 1.04 -22.16 12.75
CA PHE A 244 1.04 -23.55 12.30
C PHE A 244 -0.23 -24.27 12.77
N PRO A 245 -0.81 -25.17 11.95
CA PRO A 245 -1.87 -26.06 12.41
C PRO A 245 -1.40 -26.92 13.59
N GLU A 246 -2.35 -27.40 14.39
CA GLU A 246 -2.03 -28.32 15.49
C GLU A 246 -1.23 -29.54 14.98
N GLY A 247 -0.14 -29.87 15.69
CA GLY A 247 0.77 -30.95 15.32
C GLY A 247 1.84 -30.59 14.28
N TRP A 248 1.88 -29.34 13.81
CA TRP A 248 2.88 -28.85 12.85
C TRP A 248 3.76 -27.75 13.46
N GLY A 249 4.99 -27.64 12.99
CA GLY A 249 5.88 -26.56 13.40
C GLY A 249 7.23 -26.63 12.71
N ILE A 250 8.06 -25.63 12.96
CA ILE A 250 9.49 -25.66 12.57
C ILE A 250 10.32 -25.83 13.83
N LEU A 251 11.24 -26.80 13.84
CA LEU A 251 12.19 -26.97 14.93
C LEU A 251 13.25 -25.87 14.86
N MET A 252 13.34 -25.07 15.92
CA MET A 252 14.40 -24.08 16.10
C MET A 252 15.41 -24.63 17.11
N VAL A 253 16.69 -24.49 16.81
CA VAL A 253 17.79 -24.87 17.71
C VAL A 253 18.44 -23.62 18.33
N PRO A 254 19.11 -23.75 19.49
CA PRO A 254 19.91 -22.66 20.07
C PRO A 254 20.93 -22.10 19.07
N ASP A 255 21.22 -20.80 19.18
CA ASP A 255 22.20 -20.06 18.36
C ASP A 255 21.99 -20.14 16.84
N GLN A 256 20.77 -20.47 16.40
CA GLN A 256 20.46 -20.56 14.99
C GLN A 256 20.63 -19.20 14.30
N TYR A 257 21.46 -19.18 13.25
CA TYR A 257 21.60 -17.99 12.42
C TYR A 257 20.26 -17.65 11.75
N MET A 258 19.83 -16.41 11.93
CA MET A 258 18.64 -15.86 11.31
C MET A 258 19.00 -14.57 10.58
N SER A 259 18.37 -14.38 9.43
CA SER A 259 18.36 -13.10 8.74
C SER A 259 16.98 -12.84 8.15
N ILE A 260 16.74 -11.57 7.86
CA ILE A 260 15.58 -11.09 7.15
C ILE A 260 16.05 -10.27 5.95
N SER A 261 15.60 -10.65 4.76
CA SER A 261 15.69 -9.79 3.59
C SER A 261 14.60 -8.76 3.70
N MET A 262 14.98 -7.49 3.71
CA MET A 262 14.08 -6.35 3.70
C MET A 262 14.01 -5.82 2.27
N HIS A 263 12.85 -5.34 1.85
CA HIS A 263 12.71 -4.55 0.64
C HIS A 263 12.04 -3.23 1.00
N TYR A 264 12.81 -2.15 0.98
CA TYR A 264 12.33 -0.79 1.22
C TYR A 264 11.91 -0.13 -0.09
N HIS A 265 10.79 0.58 -0.08
CA HIS A 265 10.42 1.46 -1.17
C HIS A 265 9.82 2.75 -0.60
N LYS A 266 10.50 3.89 -0.79
CA LYS A 266 10.07 5.19 -0.27
C LYS A 266 10.37 6.33 -1.23
N GLU A 267 9.71 7.46 -1.02
CA GLU A 267 10.07 8.71 -1.68
C GLU A 267 11.47 9.17 -1.25
N VAL A 268 12.17 9.85 -2.15
CA VAL A 268 13.50 10.42 -1.89
C VAL A 268 13.42 11.93 -1.65
N GLY A 269 14.34 12.44 -0.84
CA GLY A 269 14.50 13.88 -0.61
C GLY A 269 14.52 14.26 0.88
N PRO A 270 14.78 15.54 1.18
CA PRO A 270 15.00 16.01 2.55
C PRO A 270 13.89 15.61 3.52
N GLY A 271 14.25 14.99 4.65
CA GLY A 271 13.32 14.58 5.70
C GLY A 271 12.55 13.30 5.40
N THR A 272 12.96 12.53 4.39
CA THR A 272 12.38 11.22 4.05
C THR A 272 13.19 10.04 4.59
N GLU A 273 14.26 10.29 5.34
CA GLU A 273 14.98 9.24 6.05
C GLU A 273 14.07 8.57 7.08
N ILE A 274 14.29 7.28 7.29
CA ILE A 274 13.55 6.51 8.29
C ILE A 274 14.51 5.70 9.14
N ILE A 275 14.12 5.50 10.40
CA ILE A 275 14.73 4.54 11.29
C ILE A 275 13.80 3.33 11.36
N ASP A 276 14.30 2.19 10.94
CA ASP A 276 13.59 0.91 11.01
C ASP A 276 14.09 0.12 12.22
N ASP A 277 13.16 -0.30 13.08
CA ASP A 277 13.43 -1.25 14.15
C ASP A 277 12.51 -2.47 14.06
N THR A 278 12.55 -3.15 12.91
CA THR A 278 11.77 -4.36 12.64
C THR A 278 12.14 -5.47 13.63
N ARG A 279 11.12 -6.12 14.17
CA ARG A 279 11.25 -7.26 15.08
C ARG A 279 10.48 -8.46 14.56
N GLY A 280 11.03 -9.65 14.77
CA GLY A 280 10.33 -10.93 14.62
C GLY A 280 9.92 -11.47 15.98
N GLY A 281 8.64 -11.76 16.16
CA GLY A 281 8.13 -12.50 17.30
C GLY A 281 8.07 -13.99 16.98
N ILE A 282 8.39 -14.81 17.96
CA ILE A 282 8.31 -16.27 17.87
C ILE A 282 7.54 -16.78 19.09
N GLN A 283 6.54 -17.61 18.84
CA GLN A 283 5.90 -18.43 19.86
C GLN A 283 6.25 -19.89 19.65
N PHE A 284 6.49 -20.58 20.76
CA PHE A 284 6.78 -22.00 20.78
C PHE A 284 5.59 -22.78 21.37
N TYR A 285 5.61 -24.10 21.19
CA TYR A 285 4.79 -25.01 21.98
C TYR A 285 5.27 -25.11 23.44
#